data_AF-A0A3B9DT79-F1
#
_entry.id   AF-A0A3B9DT79-F1
#
_cell.length_a   1.000
_cell.length_b   1.000
_cell.length_c   1.000
_cell.angle_alpha   90.00
_cell.angle_beta   90.00
_cell.angle_gamma   90.00
#
_symmetry.space_group_name_H-M   'P 1'
#
loop_
_entity.id
_entity.type
_entity.pdbx_description
1 polymer ?
#
loop_
_entity_poly.entity_id
_entity_poly.type
_entity_poly.pdbx_seq_one_letter_code
_entity_poly.pdbx_strand_id
1 'polypeptide(L)'
;MAKDYSFDVVCRTDLQEAANAVNQASKEIGTRYDFKGSKSSVTLDEDKITLIGDDDFKLKLVKDIIHGKLVKRGISLKNLKEEKKEAAAGGTVRQVLSLQNGISSDMAKDIVKRVKASKIKVAAKINGDEVRVSSKDKDCLQECIQFLKQQDIPADLQFVNYR
;
A
#
# COMPACT_ATOMS: atom_id res chain seq x y z
N MET A 1 35.95 -15.38 4.96
CA MET A 1 34.80 -15.06 5.85
C MET A 1 33.54 -15.51 5.12
N ALA A 2 32.68 -16.31 5.75
CA ALA A 2 31.46 -16.79 5.09
C ALA A 2 30.61 -15.57 4.70
N LYS A 3 30.18 -15.53 3.44
CA LYS A 3 29.32 -14.47 2.91
C LYS A 3 27.92 -14.70 3.49
N ASP A 4 27.46 -13.78 4.33
CA ASP A 4 26.09 -13.85 4.86
C ASP A 4 25.09 -13.59 3.73
N TYR A 5 24.04 -14.40 3.66
CA TYR A 5 22.92 -14.20 2.74
C TYR A 5 21.99 -13.12 3.29
N SER A 6 21.29 -12.41 2.40
CA SER A 6 20.32 -11.40 2.84
C SER A 6 19.20 -11.14 1.84
N PHE A 7 18.14 -10.52 2.31
CA PHE A 7 17.09 -9.90 1.51
C PHE A 7 16.61 -8.61 2.19
N ASP A 8 15.94 -7.75 1.44
CA ASP A 8 15.32 -6.54 1.95
C ASP A 8 13.80 -6.69 1.96
N VAL A 9 13.18 -6.37 3.09
CA VAL A 9 11.73 -6.22 3.23
C VAL A 9 11.39 -4.79 2.89
N VAL A 10 10.50 -4.61 1.93
CA VAL A 10 10.07 -3.30 1.44
C VAL A 10 8.54 -3.23 1.37
N CYS A 11 8.01 -2.02 1.32
CA CYS A 11 6.63 -1.75 0.93
C CYS A 11 6.72 -0.77 -0.24
N ARG A 12 6.51 -1.20 -1.47
CA ARG A 12 6.60 -0.33 -2.64
C ARG A 12 5.28 -0.32 -3.38
N THR A 13 4.76 0.87 -3.59
CA THR A 13 3.60 1.07 -4.45
C THR A 13 4.08 1.63 -5.78
N ASP A 14 3.69 0.95 -6.87
CA ASP A 14 3.95 1.44 -8.21
C ASP A 14 3.01 2.62 -8.52
N LEU A 15 3.55 3.84 -8.40
CA LEU A 15 2.80 5.07 -8.63
C LEU A 15 2.38 5.25 -10.10
N GLN A 16 3.11 4.66 -11.05
CA GLN A 16 2.73 4.69 -12.46
C GLN A 16 1.50 3.81 -12.68
N GLU A 17 1.47 2.62 -12.08
CA GLU A 17 0.29 1.77 -12.09
C GLU A 17 -0.88 2.35 -11.30
N ALA A 18 -0.61 3.10 -10.23
CA ALA A 18 -1.65 3.85 -9.50
C ALA A 18 -2.27 4.94 -10.38
N ALA A 19 -1.45 5.71 -11.10
CA ALA A 19 -1.92 6.70 -12.06
C ALA A 19 -2.77 6.05 -13.18
N ASN A 20 -2.33 4.90 -13.69
CA ASN A 20 -3.09 4.11 -14.67
C ASN A 20 -4.44 3.66 -14.11
N ALA A 21 -4.49 3.20 -12.85
CA ALA A 21 -5.73 2.81 -12.17
C ALA A 21 -6.68 4.01 -11.99
N VAL A 22 -6.17 5.16 -11.55
CA VAL A 22 -6.94 6.41 -11.40
C VAL A 22 -7.50 6.89 -12.73
N ASN A 23 -6.68 6.87 -13.79
CA ASN A 23 -7.13 7.23 -15.13
C ASN A 23 -8.27 6.32 -15.64
N GLN A 24 -8.21 5.02 -15.35
CA GLN A 24 -9.29 4.09 -15.69
C GLN A 24 -10.54 4.31 -14.85
N ALA A 25 -10.38 4.59 -13.55
CA ALA A 25 -11.50 4.90 -12.66
C ALA A 25 -12.21 6.19 -13.10
N SER A 26 -11.45 7.23 -13.45
CA SER A 26 -11.98 8.51 -13.94
C SER A 26 -12.80 8.34 -15.23
N LYS A 27 -12.29 7.55 -16.20
CA LYS A 27 -13.05 7.22 -17.43
C LYS A 27 -14.33 6.43 -17.14
N GLU A 28 -14.28 5.49 -16.20
CA GLU A 28 -15.46 4.71 -15.81
C GLU A 28 -16.53 5.60 -15.15
N ILE A 29 -16.13 6.47 -14.22
CA ILE A 29 -17.04 7.44 -13.58
C ILE A 29 -17.67 8.35 -14.64
N GLY A 30 -16.90 8.85 -15.60
CA GLY A 30 -17.41 9.71 -16.67
C GLY A 30 -18.38 9.06 -17.66
N THR A 31 -18.40 7.72 -17.75
CA THR A 31 -19.27 6.97 -18.69
C THR A 31 -20.47 6.32 -18.02
N ARG A 32 -20.44 6.18 -16.69
CA ARG A 32 -21.50 5.56 -15.91
C ARG A 32 -22.73 6.47 -15.79
N TYR A 33 -23.91 5.94 -16.15
CA TYR A 33 -25.17 6.69 -16.14
C TYR A 33 -25.54 7.24 -14.76
N ASP A 34 -25.26 6.48 -13.70
CA ASP A 34 -25.54 6.90 -12.33
C ASP A 34 -24.70 8.12 -11.92
N PHE A 35 -23.57 8.41 -12.55
CA PHE A 35 -22.77 9.62 -12.31
C PHE A 35 -23.10 10.79 -13.24
N LYS A 36 -24.12 10.66 -14.11
CA LYS A 36 -24.50 11.73 -15.03
C LYS A 36 -24.93 12.98 -14.26
N GLY A 37 -24.23 14.10 -14.49
CA GLY A 37 -24.46 15.38 -13.80
C GLY A 37 -23.90 15.45 -12.38
N SER A 38 -23.21 14.39 -11.92
CA SER A 38 -22.52 14.36 -10.63
C SER A 38 -21.22 15.14 -10.67
N LYS A 39 -20.80 15.71 -9.53
CA LYS A 39 -19.45 16.29 -9.34
C LYS A 39 -18.43 15.25 -8.88
N SER A 40 -18.82 13.98 -8.84
CA SER A 40 -17.96 12.88 -8.41
C SER A 40 -16.73 12.77 -9.29
N SER A 41 -15.56 12.60 -8.68
CA SER A 41 -14.30 12.50 -9.38
C SER A 41 -13.25 11.75 -8.58
N VAL A 42 -12.22 11.29 -9.28
CA VAL A 42 -11.04 10.67 -8.70
C VAL A 42 -9.80 11.26 -9.37
N THR A 43 -8.85 11.72 -8.56
CA THR A 43 -7.59 12.30 -9.03
C THR A 43 -6.42 11.74 -8.24
N LEU A 44 -5.23 11.74 -8.84
CA LEU A 44 -3.97 11.38 -8.18
C LEU A 44 -3.08 12.60 -8.17
N ASP A 45 -2.52 12.93 -7.02
CA ASP A 45 -1.47 13.93 -6.85
C ASP A 45 -0.36 13.28 -6.01
N GLU A 46 0.83 13.14 -6.59
CA GLU A 46 1.96 12.38 -6.03
C GLU A 46 1.54 10.97 -5.56
N ASP A 47 1.43 10.75 -4.25
CA ASP A 47 1.02 9.51 -3.59
C ASP A 47 -0.40 9.57 -3.02
N LYS A 48 -1.17 10.63 -3.29
CA LYS A 48 -2.52 10.85 -2.74
C LYS A 48 -3.60 10.75 -3.79
N ILE A 49 -4.50 9.79 -3.60
CA ILE A 49 -5.72 9.66 -4.40
C ILE A 49 -6.82 10.46 -3.70
N THR A 50 -7.31 11.52 -4.36
CA THR A 50 -8.44 12.29 -3.86
C THR A 50 -9.73 11.79 -4.50
N LEU A 51 -10.71 11.46 -3.67
CA LEU A 51 -12.06 11.07 -4.06
C LEU A 51 -13.02 12.21 -3.74
N ILE A 52 -13.88 12.54 -4.69
CA ILE A 52 -15.01 13.45 -4.49
C ILE A 52 -16.28 12.69 -4.84
N GLY A 53 -17.31 12.84 -4.01
CA GLY A 53 -18.68 12.39 -4.27
C GLY A 53 -19.69 13.47 -3.90
N ASP A 54 -20.86 13.48 -4.52
CA ASP A 54 -21.92 14.44 -4.18
C ASP A 54 -22.46 14.23 -2.76
N ASP A 55 -22.43 12.98 -2.30
CA ASP A 55 -22.83 12.53 -0.98
C ASP A 55 -21.99 11.30 -0.56
N ASP A 56 -22.22 10.77 0.63
CA ASP A 56 -21.55 9.57 1.13
C ASP A 56 -21.76 8.32 0.26
N PHE A 57 -22.91 8.23 -0.41
CA PHE A 57 -23.25 7.10 -1.27
C PHE A 57 -22.43 7.16 -2.57
N LYS A 58 -22.37 8.32 -3.22
CA LYS A 58 -21.54 8.57 -4.41
C LYS A 58 -20.06 8.42 -4.10
N LEU A 59 -19.60 8.95 -2.97
CA LEU A 59 -18.21 8.78 -2.54
C LEU A 59 -17.85 7.30 -2.37
N LYS A 60 -18.75 6.50 -1.77
CA LYS A 60 -18.56 5.05 -1.65
C LYS A 60 -18.47 4.38 -3.02
N LEU A 61 -19.33 4.72 -3.97
CA LEU A 61 -19.27 4.18 -5.34
C LEU A 61 -17.95 4.52 -6.04
N VAL A 62 -17.49 5.78 -5.92
CA VAL A 62 -16.18 6.20 -6.46
C VAL A 62 -15.05 5.39 -5.83
N LYS A 63 -15.10 5.21 -4.51
CA LYS A 63 -14.13 4.41 -3.75
C LYS A 63 -14.10 2.95 -4.21
N ASP A 64 -15.26 2.33 -4.39
CA ASP A 64 -15.36 0.94 -4.84
C ASP A 64 -14.78 0.77 -6.26
N ILE A 65 -15.02 1.74 -7.16
CA ILE A 65 -14.45 1.74 -8.51
C ILE A 65 -12.92 1.80 -8.43
N ILE A 66 -12.34 2.76 -7.70
CA ILE A 66 -10.89 2.91 -7.65
C ILE A 66 -10.22 1.71 -6.96
N HIS A 67 -10.81 1.16 -5.90
CA HIS A 67 -10.31 -0.07 -5.27
C HIS A 67 -10.24 -1.23 -6.27
N GLY A 68 -11.30 -1.42 -7.08
CA GLY A 68 -11.31 -2.43 -8.13
C GLY A 68 -10.24 -2.21 -9.19
N LYS A 69 -9.94 -0.95 -9.57
CA LYS A 69 -8.87 -0.65 -10.53
C LYS A 69 -7.48 -0.89 -9.96
N LEU A 70 -7.23 -0.48 -8.71
CA LEU A 70 -5.94 -0.69 -8.04
C LEU A 70 -5.59 -2.18 -7.94
N VAL A 71 -6.53 -3.00 -7.48
CA VAL A 71 -6.32 -4.46 -7.37
C VAL A 71 -6.04 -5.10 -8.73
N LYS A 72 -6.75 -4.68 -9.80
CA LYS A 72 -6.49 -5.16 -11.16
C LYS A 72 -5.11 -4.77 -11.70
N ARG A 73 -4.49 -3.74 -11.13
CA ARG A 73 -3.11 -3.31 -11.44
C ARG A 73 -2.07 -3.90 -10.46
N GLY A 74 -2.47 -4.84 -9.59
CA GLY A 74 -1.56 -5.46 -8.64
C GLY A 74 -1.23 -4.59 -7.43
N ILE A 75 -1.96 -3.48 -7.21
CA ILE A 75 -1.77 -2.63 -6.04
C ILE A 75 -2.66 -3.14 -4.92
N SER A 76 -2.04 -3.57 -3.83
CA SER A 76 -2.75 -4.03 -2.64
C SER A 76 -3.45 -2.88 -1.93
N LEU A 77 -4.72 -3.09 -1.56
CA LEU A 77 -5.48 -2.11 -0.77
C LEU A 77 -4.90 -1.94 0.65
N LYS A 78 -4.05 -2.87 1.12
CA LYS A 78 -3.31 -2.70 2.39
C LYS A 78 -2.34 -1.54 2.35
N ASN A 79 -1.91 -1.13 1.15
CA ASN A 79 -1.04 0.03 0.97
C ASN A 79 -1.82 1.35 0.97
N LEU A 80 -3.16 1.31 1.07
CA LEU A 80 -3.97 2.53 1.18
C LEU A 80 -4.17 2.88 2.64
N LYS A 81 -3.84 4.12 2.99
CA LYS A 81 -4.26 4.74 4.24
C LYS A 81 -5.44 5.66 3.96
N GLU A 82 -6.61 5.28 4.45
CA GLU A 82 -7.80 6.11 4.32
C GLU A 82 -7.78 7.26 5.32
N GLU A 83 -7.91 8.49 4.81
CA GLU A 83 -8.08 9.66 5.65
C GLU A 83 -9.56 9.88 5.98
N LYS A 84 -9.82 10.78 6.94
CA LYS A 84 -11.18 11.11 7.35
C LYS A 84 -11.92 11.77 6.20
N LYS A 85 -13.20 11.44 6.07
CA LYS A 85 -14.11 12.16 5.17
C LYS A 85 -14.31 13.58 5.67
N GLU A 86 -14.42 14.51 4.74
CA GLU A 86 -14.63 15.92 5.03
C GLU A 86 -15.57 16.57 4.01
N ALA A 87 -16.24 17.65 4.41
CA ALA A 87 -17.05 18.44 3.51
C ALA A 87 -16.15 19.19 2.52
N ALA A 88 -16.58 19.25 1.27
CA ALA A 88 -15.88 19.92 0.18
C ALA A 88 -16.80 20.91 -0.54
N ALA A 89 -16.23 21.64 -1.51
CA ALA A 89 -16.92 22.73 -2.18
C ALA A 89 -18.22 22.27 -2.87
N GLY A 90 -19.23 23.14 -2.85
CA GLY A 90 -20.49 22.91 -3.55
C GLY A 90 -21.32 21.75 -3.00
N GLY A 91 -21.20 21.46 -1.70
CA GLY A 91 -21.99 20.45 -0.98
C GLY A 91 -21.50 19.02 -1.15
N THR A 92 -20.29 18.83 -1.69
CA THR A 92 -19.70 17.51 -1.93
C THR A 92 -18.99 16.97 -0.70
N VAL A 93 -18.69 15.67 -0.71
CA VAL A 93 -17.87 15.00 0.29
C VAL A 93 -16.54 14.61 -0.36
N ARG A 94 -15.44 14.91 0.33
CA ARG A 94 -14.07 14.54 -0.07
C ARG A 94 -13.52 13.47 0.86
N GLN A 95 -12.76 12.54 0.30
CA GLN A 95 -11.91 11.63 1.06
C GLN A 95 -10.57 11.44 0.35
N VAL A 96 -9.48 11.47 1.10
CA VAL A 96 -8.13 11.22 0.58
C VAL A 96 -7.70 9.81 0.95
N LEU A 97 -7.11 9.09 -0.01
CA LEU A 97 -6.43 7.82 0.19
C LEU A 97 -4.94 8.04 -0.06
N SER A 98 -4.12 7.90 0.97
CA SER A 98 -2.66 8.04 0.87
C SER A 98 -2.03 6.68 0.57
N LEU A 99 -1.28 6.58 -0.53
CA LEU A 99 -0.56 5.39 -0.96
C LEU A 99 0.74 5.27 -0.14
N GLN A 100 0.89 4.17 0.59
CA GLN A 100 2.12 3.87 1.29
C GLN A 100 3.22 3.50 0.30
N ASN A 101 4.33 4.21 0.37
CA ASN A 101 5.55 3.92 -0.36
C ASN A 101 6.74 4.03 0.60
N GLY A 102 7.28 2.89 0.99
CA GLY A 102 8.30 2.72 2.02
C GLY A 102 7.73 2.15 3.33
N ILE A 103 8.63 1.61 4.15
CA ILE A 103 8.33 1.17 5.51
C ILE A 103 8.56 2.33 6.46
N SER A 104 7.50 2.78 7.15
CA SER A 104 7.63 3.84 8.16
C SER A 104 8.52 3.39 9.33
N SER A 105 9.13 4.35 10.04
CA SER A 105 10.00 4.04 11.20
C SER A 105 9.32 3.13 12.23
N ASP A 106 8.02 3.36 12.49
CA ASP A 106 7.26 2.57 13.46
C ASP A 106 6.98 1.16 12.96
N MET A 107 6.64 1.00 11.67
CA MET A 107 6.46 -0.30 11.05
C MET A 107 7.77 -1.08 10.98
N ALA A 108 8.88 -0.41 10.65
CA ALA A 108 10.21 -1.03 10.61
C ALA A 108 10.62 -1.55 11.99
N LYS A 109 10.36 -0.77 13.05
CA LYS A 109 10.57 -1.20 14.45
C LYS A 109 9.68 -2.38 14.81
N ASP A 110 8.42 -2.39 14.40
CA ASP A 110 7.50 -3.51 14.64
C ASP A 110 7.97 -4.79 13.95
N ILE A 111 8.32 -4.72 12.67
CA ILE A 111 8.90 -5.83 11.90
C ILE A 111 10.13 -6.40 12.61
N VAL A 112 11.09 -5.54 13.00
CA VAL A 112 12.30 -5.98 13.71
C VAL A 112 11.97 -6.64 15.05
N LYS A 113 11.00 -6.12 15.80
CA LYS A 113 10.55 -6.72 17.07
C LYS A 113 9.94 -8.11 16.83
N ARG A 114 9.05 -8.25 15.84
CA ARG A 114 8.42 -9.54 15.50
C ARG A 114 9.45 -10.58 15.04
N VAL A 115 10.39 -10.18 14.18
CA VAL A 115 11.47 -11.07 13.73
C VAL A 115 12.32 -11.52 14.92
N LYS A 116 12.70 -10.64 15.85
CA LYS A 116 13.43 -11.03 17.06
C LYS A 116 12.62 -11.96 17.97
N ALA A 117 11.31 -11.71 18.11
CA ALA A 117 10.41 -12.52 18.92
C ALA A 117 10.20 -13.93 18.33
N SER A 118 10.31 -14.11 17.02
CA SER A 118 10.20 -15.40 16.34
C SER A 118 11.30 -16.40 16.71
N LYS A 119 12.44 -15.92 17.25
CA LYS A 119 13.65 -16.71 17.55
C LYS A 119 14.29 -17.41 16.33
N ILE A 120 13.86 -17.09 15.11
CA ILE A 120 14.51 -17.54 13.88
C ILE A 120 15.94 -16.98 13.87
N LYS A 121 16.92 -17.78 13.44
CA LYS A 121 18.35 -17.41 13.43
C LYS A 121 18.69 -16.43 12.29
N VAL A 122 18.08 -15.25 12.33
CA VAL A 122 18.27 -14.13 11.39
C VAL A 122 18.57 -12.85 12.15
N ALA A 123 19.31 -11.93 11.51
CA ALA A 123 19.50 -10.57 11.98
C ALA A 123 18.67 -9.61 11.13
N ALA A 124 17.86 -8.75 11.75
CA ALA A 124 17.08 -7.72 11.07
C ALA A 124 17.59 -6.32 11.43
N LYS A 125 17.81 -5.46 10.42
CA LYS A 125 18.31 -4.09 10.56
C LYS A 125 17.47 -3.13 9.71
N ILE A 126 17.11 -1.99 10.29
CA ILE A 126 16.42 -0.90 9.59
C ILE A 126 17.45 -0.15 8.73
N ASN A 127 17.16 0.01 7.44
CA ASN A 127 17.96 0.73 6.46
C ASN A 127 17.08 1.76 5.75
N GLY A 128 16.94 2.95 6.32
CA GLY A 128 16.04 3.97 5.78
C GLY A 128 14.58 3.52 5.87
N ASP A 129 13.94 3.38 4.71
CA ASP A 129 12.56 2.95 4.50
C ASP A 129 12.42 1.44 4.20
N GLU A 130 13.47 0.65 4.47
CA GLU A 130 13.50 -0.79 4.27
C GLU A 130 14.04 -1.52 5.51
N VAL A 131 13.75 -2.83 5.63
CA VAL A 131 14.33 -3.69 6.67
C VAL A 131 15.16 -4.79 6.01
N ARG A 132 16.48 -4.75 6.18
CA ARG A 132 17.38 -5.81 5.72
C ARG A 132 17.39 -6.97 6.70
N VAL A 133 17.17 -8.17 6.20
CA VAL A 133 17.27 -9.43 6.95
C VAL A 133 18.46 -10.22 6.43
N SER A 134 19.36 -10.65 7.32
CA SER A 134 20.58 -11.39 6.99
C SER A 134 20.70 -12.68 7.80
N SER A 135 21.26 -13.73 7.21
CA SER A 135 21.63 -14.97 7.91
C SER A 135 22.72 -15.75 7.17
N LYS A 136 23.42 -16.62 7.89
CA LYS A 136 24.35 -17.60 7.29
C LYS A 136 23.61 -18.75 6.60
N ASP A 137 22.35 -18.95 6.95
CA ASP A 137 21.52 -20.04 6.46
C ASP A 137 20.36 -19.52 5.61
N LYS A 138 20.23 -20.05 4.40
CA LYS A 138 19.13 -19.69 3.48
C LYS A 138 17.79 -20.21 3.97
N ASP A 139 17.77 -21.33 4.67
CA ASP A 139 16.53 -21.93 5.17
C ASP A 139 15.91 -21.03 6.25
N CYS A 140 16.73 -20.47 7.13
CA CYS A 140 16.29 -19.45 8.09
C CYS A 140 15.76 -18.18 7.40
N LEU A 141 16.30 -17.78 6.26
CA LEU A 141 15.77 -16.65 5.49
C LEU A 141 14.40 -16.98 4.90
N GLN A 142 14.22 -18.17 4.34
CA GLN A 142 12.91 -18.60 3.82
C GLN A 142 11.88 -18.73 4.94
N GLU A 143 12.27 -19.27 6.10
CA GLU A 143 11.42 -19.34 7.29
C GLU A 143 10.97 -17.94 7.74
N CYS A 144 11.89 -16.96 7.77
CA CYS A 144 11.57 -15.58 8.12
C CYS A 144 10.58 -14.93 7.12
N ILE A 145 10.74 -15.21 5.82
CA ILE A 145 9.80 -14.72 4.79
C ILE A 145 8.39 -15.29 5.03
N GLN A 146 8.28 -16.60 5.27
CA GLN A 146 6.99 -17.24 5.55
C GLN A 146 6.36 -16.71 6.83
N PHE A 147 7.16 -16.54 7.88
CA PHE A 147 6.74 -15.93 9.13
C PHE A 147 6.16 -14.54 8.91
N LEU A 148 6.88 -13.65 8.21
CA LEU A 148 6.45 -12.28 7.95
C LEU A 148 5.19 -12.22 7.07
N LYS A 149 5.04 -13.11 6.09
CA LYS A 149 3.82 -13.23 5.27
C LYS A 149 2.58 -13.63 6.08
N GLN A 150 2.75 -14.35 7.18
CA GLN A 150 1.67 -14.76 8.08
C GLN A 150 1.33 -13.71 9.14
N GLN A 151 2.16 -12.68 9.31
CA GLN A 151 1.90 -11.61 10.27
C GLN A 151 0.81 -10.67 9.76
N ASP A 152 -0.04 -10.21 10.68
CA ASP A 152 -0.96 -9.11 10.43
C ASP A 152 -0.22 -7.78 10.49
N ILE A 153 0.47 -7.46 9.40
CA ILE A 153 1.16 -6.18 9.17
C ILE A 153 0.27 -5.34 8.24
N PRO A 154 0.00 -4.07 8.57
CA PRO A 154 -0.89 -3.20 7.81
C PRO A 154 -0.20 -2.60 6.56
N ALA A 155 0.47 -3.46 5.80
CA ALA A 155 1.11 -3.16 4.52
C ALA A 155 1.30 -4.44 3.71
N ASP A 156 1.34 -4.32 2.39
CA ASP A 156 1.79 -5.40 1.52
C ASP A 156 3.32 -5.41 1.48
N LEU A 157 3.91 -6.46 2.06
CA LEU A 157 5.36 -6.61 2.14
C LEU A 157 5.90 -7.32 0.90
N GLN A 158 6.87 -6.70 0.24
CA GLN A 158 7.67 -7.34 -0.79
C GLN A 158 9.04 -7.71 -0.24
N PHE A 159 9.59 -8.81 -0.75
CA PHE A 159 10.90 -9.33 -0.37
C PHE A 159 11.79 -9.30 -1.61
N VAL A 160 12.82 -8.45 -1.58
CA VAL A 160 13.62 -8.11 -2.76
C VAL A 160 15.11 -8.13 -2.44
N ASN A 161 15.96 -7.86 -3.45
CA ASN A 161 17.41 -7.71 -3.29
C ASN A 161 18.07 -8.90 -2.56
N TYR A 162 17.76 -10.12 -3.00
CA TYR A 162 18.38 -11.35 -2.50
C TYR A 162 19.88 -11.39 -2.83
N ARG A 163 20.73 -11.57 -1.82
CA ARG A 163 22.20 -11.59 -1.92
C ARG A 163 22.83 -12.78 -1.22
#